data_AF-A0A914UJK8-F1
#
_entry.id   AF-A0A914UJK8-F1
#
_cell.length_a   1.000
_cell.length_b   1.000
_cell.length_c   1.000
_cell.angle_alpha   90.00
_cell.angle_beta   90.00
_cell.angle_gamma   90.00
#
_symmetry.space_group_name_H-M   'P 1'
#
loop_
_entity.id
_entity.type
_entity.pdbx_description
1 polymer ?
#
loop_
_entity_poly.entity_id
_entity_poly.type
_entity_poly.pdbx_seq_one_letter_code
_entity_poly.pdbx_strand_id
1 'polypeptide(L)'
;MNGMYSKYSVDNNGKEEDNTNRNEKLFSDNDESHEGDKLLKEGHDYKAIGENFEIEPDKLVIMKPIGKGYFSDVHMGMLSSPNKDIPVAVKTTQMKTGSINEEESKDILKRQRQALRDELDIFVHLQSSAVGGHENVLKLLGAITTIKTDFSLVTEYCECGSMDSFLQAKWKNGDFVDELIFEANENEKVWKV
;
A
#
# COMPACT_ATOMS: atom_id res chain seq x y z
N MET A 1 28.49 23.92 34.79
CA MET A 1 29.65 24.59 34.17
C MET A 1 29.47 24.53 32.67
N ASN A 2 29.46 25.71 32.06
CA ASN A 2 29.31 25.96 30.63
C ASN A 2 30.47 25.37 29.81
N GLY A 3 30.18 25.01 28.55
CA GLY A 3 31.17 24.60 27.56
C GLY A 3 30.66 24.85 26.14
N MET A 4 30.48 26.13 25.82
CA MET A 4 30.12 26.70 24.53
C MET A 4 31.34 26.63 23.61
N TYR A 5 31.34 25.79 22.57
CA TYR A 5 32.36 25.87 21.51
C TYR A 5 31.80 26.62 20.30
N SER A 6 32.23 27.87 20.24
CA SER A 6 32.04 28.83 19.18
C SER A 6 32.84 28.45 17.93
N LYS A 7 32.24 28.55 16.73
CA LYS A 7 32.95 28.56 15.44
C LYS A 7 32.83 29.96 14.83
N TYR A 8 33.65 30.89 15.31
CA TYR A 8 34.07 32.04 14.52
C TYR A 8 35.50 31.80 14.06
N SER A 9 35.74 31.90 12.75
CA SER A 9 37.09 32.11 12.21
C SER A 9 37.16 33.57 11.78
N VAL A 10 38.17 34.27 12.27
CA VAL A 10 38.49 35.66 11.92
C VAL A 10 39.57 35.66 10.84
N ASP A 11 39.37 36.43 9.79
CA ASP A 11 40.30 36.67 8.70
C ASP A 11 41.07 38.00 8.86
N ASN A 12 42.28 38.04 8.29
CA ASN A 12 43.40 38.94 8.63
C ASN A 12 43.23 40.43 8.26
N ASN A 13 42.00 40.93 8.10
CA ASN A 13 41.72 42.36 7.90
C ASN A 13 40.58 42.91 8.79
N GLY A 14 40.16 42.18 9.83
CA GLY A 14 39.37 42.74 10.94
C GLY A 14 37.96 43.23 10.59
N LYS A 15 37.26 42.55 9.66
CA LYS A 15 35.83 42.80 9.40
C LYS A 15 35.08 41.47 9.40
N GLU A 16 34.05 41.38 10.23
CA GLU A 16 33.14 40.23 10.33
C GLU A 16 32.15 40.23 9.15
N GLU A 17 32.12 39.17 8.33
CA GLU A 17 31.09 38.96 7.31
C GLU A 17 30.09 37.86 7.75
N ASP A 18 28.82 38.24 7.74
CA ASP A 18 27.65 37.42 8.12
C ASP A 18 27.32 36.45 6.97
N ASN A 19 27.51 35.14 7.21
CA ASN A 19 27.56 34.12 6.14
C ASN A 19 26.32 33.21 6.12
N THR A 20 25.13 33.82 6.06
CA THR A 20 23.85 33.10 6.12
C THR A 20 23.22 32.79 4.75
N ASN A 21 23.89 33.06 3.61
CA ASN A 21 23.20 33.04 2.30
C ASN A 21 23.99 32.50 1.08
N ARG A 22 24.92 31.53 1.26
CA ARG A 22 25.76 31.03 0.13
C ARG A 22 25.77 29.53 -0.15
N ASN A 23 24.88 28.73 0.44
CA ASN A 23 24.83 27.28 0.14
C ASN A 23 23.79 26.89 -0.94
N GLU A 24 23.14 27.85 -1.60
CA GLU A 24 22.21 27.55 -2.71
C GLU A 24 22.87 27.39 -4.09
N LYS A 25 24.21 27.34 -4.22
CA LYS A 25 24.79 27.39 -5.57
C LYS A 25 26.12 26.69 -5.80
N LEU A 26 26.33 25.49 -5.25
CA LEU A 26 27.54 24.71 -5.53
C LEU A 26 27.37 23.19 -5.34
N PHE A 27 26.35 22.59 -5.97
CA PHE A 27 26.39 21.17 -6.37
C PHE A 27 25.60 21.01 -7.66
N SER A 28 26.19 21.49 -8.76
CA SER A 28 25.87 20.98 -10.08
C SER A 28 26.87 19.87 -10.43
N ASP A 29 26.28 18.75 -10.79
CA ASP A 29 26.75 17.72 -11.72
C ASP A 29 27.32 16.42 -11.15
N ASN A 30 26.54 15.37 -11.47
CA ASN A 30 26.78 13.93 -11.44
C ASN A 30 26.43 13.20 -10.14
N ASP A 31 25.18 12.74 -10.06
CA ASP A 31 24.91 11.32 -9.78
C ASP A 31 23.53 10.93 -10.32
N GLU A 32 23.49 9.75 -10.94
CA GLU A 32 22.35 9.15 -11.63
C GLU A 32 21.10 9.13 -10.74
N SER A 33 20.14 10.02 -11.05
CA SER A 33 18.83 9.96 -10.41
C SER A 33 18.11 8.69 -10.89
N HIS A 34 18.11 7.68 -10.03
CA HIS A 34 17.30 6.47 -10.17
C HIS A 34 15.88 6.81 -10.62
N GLU A 35 15.41 6.15 -11.69
CA GLU A 35 14.08 6.23 -12.27
C GLU A 35 12.91 5.94 -11.29
N GLY A 36 13.18 5.65 -10.02
CA GLY A 36 12.18 5.25 -9.02
C GLY A 36 11.36 6.39 -8.41
N ASP A 37 11.84 7.64 -8.43
CA ASP A 37 11.23 8.73 -7.63
C ASP A 37 10.29 9.67 -8.42
N LYS A 38 10.02 9.38 -9.70
CA LYS A 38 9.08 10.19 -10.51
C LYS A 38 7.62 9.76 -10.42
N LEU A 39 7.29 8.67 -9.73
CA LEU A 39 5.92 8.11 -9.71
C LEU A 39 4.96 8.67 -8.65
N LEU A 40 5.36 9.69 -7.87
CA LEU A 40 4.54 10.22 -6.77
C LEU A 40 4.01 11.64 -6.98
N LYS A 41 4.07 12.19 -8.21
CA LYS A 41 3.54 13.52 -8.52
C LYS A 41 2.64 13.52 -9.75
N GLU A 42 1.58 12.72 -9.74
CA GLU A 42 0.47 12.95 -10.66
C GLU A 42 -0.82 12.95 -9.84
N GLY A 43 -1.40 14.14 -9.67
CA GLY A 43 -2.79 14.26 -9.27
C GLY A 43 -3.65 13.74 -10.42
N HIS A 44 -3.83 12.43 -10.47
CA HIS A 44 -4.69 11.79 -11.47
C HIS A 44 -6.13 12.24 -11.23
N ASP A 45 -6.79 12.70 -12.30
CA ASP A 45 -8.20 13.04 -12.26
C ASP A 45 -9.00 11.74 -12.09
N TYR A 46 -9.35 11.41 -10.85
CA TYR A 46 -10.15 10.23 -10.50
C TYR A 46 -11.46 10.14 -11.29
N LYS A 47 -11.92 11.25 -11.89
CA LYS A 47 -13.07 11.28 -12.79
C LYS A 47 -12.83 10.49 -14.08
N ALA A 48 -11.59 10.43 -14.58
CA ALA A 48 -11.22 9.66 -15.77
C ALA A 48 -11.09 8.16 -15.49
N ILE A 49 -10.68 7.79 -14.28
CA ILE A 49 -10.66 6.39 -13.80
C ILE A 49 -12.10 5.90 -13.52
N GLY A 50 -12.96 6.81 -13.06
CA GLY A 50 -14.31 6.53 -12.58
C GLY A 50 -15.29 5.98 -13.62
N GLU A 51 -15.21 6.32 -14.91
CA GLU A 51 -16.28 5.87 -15.85
C GLU A 51 -16.28 4.35 -16.08
N ASN A 52 -15.12 3.69 -16.04
CA ASN A 52 -15.02 2.24 -16.29
C ASN A 52 -15.00 1.38 -15.01
N PHE A 53 -14.67 1.98 -13.86
CA PHE A 53 -14.50 1.26 -12.60
C PHE A 53 -15.46 1.71 -11.49
N GLU A 54 -16.30 2.73 -11.70
CA GLU A 54 -17.28 3.14 -10.69
C GLU A 54 -18.37 2.08 -10.52
N ILE A 55 -18.56 1.65 -9.28
CA ILE A 55 -19.62 0.75 -8.87
C ILE A 55 -20.78 1.59 -8.32
N GLU A 56 -22.00 1.29 -8.76
CA GLU A 56 -23.19 1.85 -8.13
C GLU A 56 -23.31 1.34 -6.69
N PRO A 57 -23.45 2.21 -5.67
CA PRO A 57 -23.41 1.79 -4.27
C PRO A 57 -24.44 0.73 -3.87
N ASP A 58 -25.59 0.68 -4.55
CA ASP A 58 -26.67 -0.30 -4.34
C ASP A 58 -26.32 -1.70 -4.83
N LYS A 59 -25.34 -1.84 -5.72
CA LYS A 59 -24.84 -3.14 -6.19
C LYS A 59 -23.89 -3.81 -5.20
N LEU A 60 -23.40 -3.11 -4.18
CA LEU A 60 -22.43 -3.64 -3.23
C LEU A 60 -23.05 -3.84 -1.85
N VAL A 61 -23.03 -5.07 -1.35
CA VAL A 61 -23.41 -5.40 0.03
C VAL A 61 -22.16 -5.75 0.83
N ILE A 62 -21.79 -4.90 1.78
CA ILE A 62 -20.69 -5.17 2.73
C ILE A 62 -21.21 -6.13 3.81
N MET A 63 -20.44 -7.19 4.08
CA MET A 63 -20.81 -8.22 5.04
C MET A 63 -19.88 -8.22 6.26
N LYS A 64 -18.96 -9.19 6.36
CA LYS A 64 -18.14 -9.41 7.55
C LYS A 64 -16.73 -8.84 7.40
N PRO A 65 -16.08 -8.37 8.48
CA PRO A 65 -14.66 -8.02 8.43
C PRO A 65 -13.81 -9.28 8.17
N ILE A 66 -12.80 -9.15 7.33
CA ILE A 66 -11.84 -10.22 6.98
C ILE A 66 -10.38 -9.80 7.17
N GLY A 67 -10.11 -8.51 7.32
CA GLY A 67 -8.76 -7.99 7.56
C GLY A 67 -8.79 -6.57 8.08
N LYS A 68 -7.72 -6.17 8.75
CA LYS A 68 -7.53 -4.81 9.26
C LYS A 68 -6.10 -4.37 8.98
N GLY A 69 -5.97 -3.34 8.16
CA GLY A 69 -4.70 -2.71 7.83
C GLY A 69 -4.35 -1.58 8.80
N TYR A 70 -3.40 -0.75 8.39
CA TYR A 70 -3.08 0.50 9.10
C TYR A 70 -3.97 1.67 8.62
N PHE A 71 -4.29 1.69 7.32
CA PHE A 71 -5.05 2.77 6.68
C PHE A 71 -6.47 2.38 6.28
N SER A 72 -6.79 1.10 6.29
CA SER A 72 -8.08 0.58 5.83
C SER A 72 -8.54 -0.63 6.63
N ASP A 73 -9.85 -0.84 6.65
CA ASP A 73 -10.47 -2.10 7.05
C ASP A 73 -10.88 -2.85 5.79
N VAL A 74 -10.77 -4.18 5.82
CA VAL A 74 -11.13 -5.06 4.72
C VAL A 74 -12.29 -5.93 5.14
N HIS A 75 -13.36 -5.87 4.35
CA HIS A 75 -14.57 -6.65 4.55
C HIS A 75 -14.78 -7.59 3.37
N MET A 76 -15.40 -8.74 3.61
CA MET A 76 -16.02 -9.51 2.55
C MET A 76 -17.37 -8.88 2.22
N GLY A 77 -17.71 -8.83 0.95
CA GLY A 77 -19.00 -8.37 0.47
C GLY A 77 -19.48 -9.19 -0.73
N MET A 78 -20.67 -8.83 -1.21
CA MET A 78 -21.24 -9.36 -2.44
C MET A 78 -21.47 -8.22 -3.41
N LEU A 79 -20.96 -8.35 -4.64
CA LEU A 79 -21.21 -7.42 -5.73
C LEU A 79 -22.24 -8.02 -6.68
N SER A 80 -23.34 -7.31 -6.89
CA SER A 80 -24.39 -7.74 -7.80
C SER A 80 -23.97 -7.52 -9.25
N SER A 81 -24.10 -8.59 -10.04
CA SER A 81 -23.77 -8.62 -11.46
C SER A 81 -24.95 -9.23 -12.23
N PRO A 82 -25.17 -8.87 -13.51
CA PRO A 82 -26.35 -9.31 -14.28
C PRO A 82 -26.61 -10.82 -14.27
N ASN A 83 -25.55 -11.63 -14.14
CA ASN A 83 -25.66 -13.08 -14.15
C ASN A 83 -25.77 -13.69 -12.75
N LYS A 84 -24.93 -13.24 -11.82
CA LYS A 84 -24.81 -13.81 -10.47
C LYS A 84 -24.03 -12.86 -9.57
N ASP A 85 -24.45 -12.76 -8.31
CA ASP A 85 -23.68 -12.06 -7.30
C ASP A 85 -22.32 -12.75 -7.07
N ILE A 86 -21.27 -11.94 -7.01
CA ILE A 86 -19.88 -12.41 -6.84
C ILE A 86 -19.34 -11.98 -5.48
N PRO A 87 -18.62 -12.87 -4.76
CA PRO A 87 -17.95 -12.48 -3.53
C PRO A 87 -16.78 -11.55 -3.85
N VAL A 88 -16.64 -10.50 -3.05
CA VAL A 88 -15.61 -9.46 -3.23
C VAL A 88 -14.95 -9.11 -1.91
N ALA A 89 -13.73 -8.58 -1.98
CA ALA A 89 -13.09 -7.90 -0.87
C ALA A 89 -13.29 -6.38 -1.01
N VAL A 90 -13.73 -5.73 0.06
CA VAL A 90 -14.05 -4.30 0.10
C VAL A 90 -13.13 -3.62 1.10
N LYS A 91 -12.27 -2.73 0.62
CA LYS A 91 -11.43 -1.89 1.47
C LYS A 91 -12.11 -0.54 1.71
N THR A 92 -12.25 -0.17 2.97
CA THR A 92 -12.85 1.09 3.40
C THR A 92 -11.91 1.82 4.35
N THR A 93 -12.08 3.12 4.54
CA THR A 93 -11.37 3.84 5.61
C THR A 93 -11.78 3.30 6.97
N GLN A 94 -10.86 3.34 7.94
CA GLN A 94 -11.14 2.85 9.27
C GLN A 94 -11.98 3.85 10.04
N MET A 95 -13.03 3.36 10.70
CA MET A 95 -13.71 4.15 11.73
C MET A 95 -12.85 4.14 12.99
N LYS A 96 -12.23 5.28 13.32
CA LYS A 96 -11.53 5.41 14.60
C LYS A 96 -12.54 5.47 15.74
N THR A 97 -12.54 4.44 16.58
CA THR A 97 -13.32 4.40 17.82
C THR A 97 -12.41 4.87 18.96
N GLY A 98 -12.61 6.08 19.49
CA GLY A 98 -11.83 6.59 20.63
C GLY A 98 -11.88 8.12 20.80
N SER A 99 -11.31 8.60 21.91
CA SER A 99 -11.25 10.02 22.31
C SER A 99 -10.23 10.81 21.50
N ILE A 100 -10.46 10.94 20.20
CA ILE A 100 -9.64 11.73 19.29
C ILE A 100 -10.39 13.04 19.04
N ASN A 101 -9.70 14.17 18.98
CA ASN A 101 -10.34 15.43 18.61
C ASN A 101 -10.81 15.38 17.14
N GLU A 102 -11.77 16.25 16.79
CA GLU A 102 -12.40 16.24 15.46
C GLU A 102 -11.40 16.56 14.33
N GLU A 103 -10.41 17.41 14.60
CA GLU A 103 -9.43 17.87 13.61
C GLU A 103 -8.44 16.75 13.24
N GLU A 104 -7.87 16.07 14.23
CA GLU A 104 -7.02 14.90 14.03
C GLU A 104 -7.79 13.77 13.34
N SER A 105 -9.06 13.57 13.71
CA SER A 105 -9.91 12.57 13.06
C SER A 105 -10.09 12.85 11.58
N LYS A 106 -10.33 14.12 11.19
CA LYS A 106 -10.45 14.54 9.78
C LYS A 106 -9.13 14.35 9.02
N ASP A 107 -8.01 14.74 9.61
CA ASP A 107 -6.69 14.63 9.01
C ASP A 107 -6.29 13.16 8.78
N ILE A 108 -6.56 12.29 9.75
CA ILE A 108 -6.34 10.85 9.60
C ILE A 108 -7.25 10.26 8.52
N LEU A 109 -8.55 10.57 8.53
CA LEU A 109 -9.48 10.12 7.49
C LEU A 109 -9.02 10.59 6.11
N LYS A 110 -8.51 11.81 5.99
CA LYS A 110 -7.96 12.35 4.74
C LYS A 110 -6.77 11.52 4.26
N ARG A 111 -5.81 11.19 5.14
CA ARG A 111 -4.67 10.33 4.79
C ARG A 111 -5.10 8.92 4.41
N GLN A 112 -6.06 8.33 5.12
CA GLN A 112 -6.59 7.00 4.80
C GLN A 112 -7.29 6.99 3.44
N ARG A 113 -8.11 8.00 3.14
CA ARG A 113 -8.72 8.16 1.81
C ARG A 113 -7.66 8.34 0.72
N GLN A 114 -6.62 9.12 0.97
CA GLN A 114 -5.54 9.30 0.00
C GLN A 114 -4.83 7.97 -0.27
N ALA A 115 -4.47 7.21 0.76
CA ALA A 115 -3.83 5.90 0.59
C ALA A 115 -4.69 4.92 -0.22
N LEU A 116 -6.01 4.90 0.00
CA LEU A 116 -6.94 4.07 -0.78
C LEU A 116 -7.06 4.54 -2.24
N ARG A 117 -6.95 5.84 -2.48
CA ARG A 117 -6.94 6.42 -3.84
C ARG A 117 -5.65 6.11 -4.58
N ASP A 118 -4.51 6.25 -3.93
CA ASP A 118 -3.21 5.88 -4.49
C ASP A 118 -3.19 4.38 -4.85
N GLU A 119 -3.81 3.54 -4.01
CA GLU A 119 -3.98 2.11 -4.29
C GLU A 119 -4.88 1.85 -5.51
N LEU A 120 -5.99 2.58 -5.66
CA LEU A 120 -6.84 2.51 -6.86
C LEU A 120 -6.04 2.84 -8.13
N ASP A 121 -5.25 3.91 -8.10
CA ASP A 121 -4.46 4.36 -9.25
C ASP A 121 -3.45 3.29 -9.68
N ILE A 122 -2.78 2.65 -8.70
CA ILE A 122 -1.86 1.53 -8.95
C ILE A 122 -2.61 0.37 -9.62
N PHE A 123 -3.76 -0.05 -9.08
CA PHE A 123 -4.53 -1.15 -9.66
C PHE A 123 -4.98 -0.88 -11.09
N VAL A 124 -5.46 0.34 -11.35
CA VAL A 124 -5.90 0.78 -12.68
C VAL A 124 -4.72 0.76 -13.65
N HIS A 125 -3.56 1.26 -13.23
CA HIS A 125 -2.35 1.23 -14.05
C HIS A 125 -1.92 -0.21 -14.39
N LEU A 126 -1.92 -1.10 -13.39
CA LEU A 126 -1.56 -2.52 -13.56
C LEU A 126 -2.51 -3.26 -14.51
N GLN A 127 -3.80 -2.93 -14.49
CA GLN A 127 -4.82 -3.57 -15.33
C GLN A 127 -5.02 -2.91 -16.70
N SER A 128 -4.69 -1.62 -16.83
CA SER A 128 -4.73 -0.89 -18.11
C SER A 128 -3.54 -1.22 -19.02
N SER A 129 -2.52 -1.91 -18.49
CA SER A 129 -1.41 -2.42 -19.28
C SER A 129 -1.93 -3.44 -20.32
N ALA A 130 -1.29 -3.51 -21.49
CA ALA A 130 -1.74 -4.30 -22.66
C ALA A 130 -1.97 -5.80 -22.40
N VAL A 131 -1.55 -6.31 -21.25
CA VAL A 131 -1.73 -7.69 -20.80
C VAL A 131 -3.06 -7.91 -20.04
N GLY A 132 -3.82 -6.86 -19.72
CA GLY A 132 -5.16 -6.95 -19.12
C GLY A 132 -5.17 -7.46 -17.67
N GLY A 133 -4.08 -7.24 -16.93
CA GLY A 133 -3.85 -7.81 -15.60
C GLY A 133 -3.12 -9.16 -15.65
N HIS A 134 -2.66 -9.64 -14.50
CA HIS A 134 -1.89 -10.88 -14.37
C HIS A 134 -2.63 -11.84 -13.41
N GLU A 135 -2.66 -13.14 -13.70
CA GLU A 135 -3.40 -14.13 -12.90
C GLU A 135 -2.97 -14.18 -11.43
N ASN A 136 -1.67 -13.96 -11.17
CA ASN A 136 -1.11 -13.96 -9.82
C ASN A 136 -1.10 -12.56 -9.15
N VAL A 137 -1.78 -11.57 -9.72
CA VAL A 137 -1.93 -10.23 -9.13
C VAL A 137 -3.40 -9.98 -8.88
N LEU A 138 -3.72 -9.47 -7.69
CA LEU A 138 -5.08 -9.20 -7.27
C LEU A 138 -5.78 -8.27 -8.27
N LYS A 139 -6.99 -8.64 -8.69
CA LYS A 139 -7.79 -7.87 -9.66
C LYS A 139 -8.66 -6.83 -8.98
N LEU A 140 -8.72 -5.66 -9.60
CA LEU A 140 -9.68 -4.60 -9.26
C LEU A 140 -10.99 -4.91 -9.98
N LEU A 141 -12.08 -4.88 -9.24
CA LEU A 141 -13.42 -5.02 -9.80
C LEU A 141 -14.11 -3.66 -9.92
N GLY A 142 -13.73 -2.72 -9.06
CA GLY A 142 -14.14 -1.33 -9.17
C GLY A 142 -13.92 -0.56 -7.88
N ALA A 143 -14.50 0.64 -7.82
CA ALA A 143 -14.50 1.48 -6.65
C ALA A 143 -15.82 2.24 -6.53
N ILE A 144 -16.16 2.66 -5.32
CA ILE A 144 -17.22 3.65 -5.08
C ILE A 144 -16.49 4.94 -4.73
N THR A 145 -16.56 5.92 -5.63
CA THR A 145 -15.86 7.21 -5.50
C THR A 145 -16.82 8.40 -5.49
N THR A 146 -18.05 8.19 -5.94
CA THR A 146 -19.12 9.20 -6.04
C THR A 146 -19.60 9.69 -4.68
N ILE A 147 -19.57 8.85 -3.65
CA ILE A 147 -19.94 9.24 -2.28
C ILE A 147 -18.75 9.95 -1.63
N LYS A 148 -18.86 11.28 -1.47
CA LYS A 148 -17.78 12.11 -0.88
C LYS A 148 -17.31 11.64 0.49
N THR A 149 -18.20 11.04 1.27
CA THR A 149 -17.91 10.61 2.65
C THR A 149 -17.40 9.17 2.72
N ASP A 150 -17.66 8.35 1.71
CA ASP A 150 -17.34 6.91 1.72
C ASP A 150 -16.66 6.51 0.43
N PHE A 151 -15.36 6.24 0.54
CA PHE A 151 -14.58 5.65 -0.54
C PHE A 151 -14.46 4.15 -0.26
N SER A 152 -14.83 3.33 -1.24
CA SER A 152 -14.66 1.87 -1.18
C SER A 152 -13.88 1.38 -2.37
N LEU A 153 -12.83 0.60 -2.13
CA LEU A 153 -12.08 -0.11 -3.17
C LEU A 153 -12.54 -1.56 -3.18
N VAL A 154 -12.91 -2.08 -4.35
CA VAL A 154 -13.49 -3.42 -4.50
C VAL A 154 -12.58 -4.29 -5.36
N THR A 155 -12.08 -5.37 -4.79
CA THR A 155 -11.21 -6.35 -5.46
C THR A 155 -11.84 -7.74 -5.42
N GLU A 156 -11.24 -8.68 -6.15
CA GLU A 156 -11.62 -10.09 -6.00
C GLU A 156 -11.43 -10.59 -4.55
N TYR A 157 -12.23 -11.58 -4.18
CA TYR A 157 -12.16 -12.22 -2.86
C TYR A 157 -11.26 -13.45 -2.89
N CYS A 158 -10.21 -13.46 -2.06
CA CYS A 158 -9.35 -14.62 -1.87
C CYS A 158 -9.87 -15.51 -0.73
N GLU A 159 -10.51 -16.63 -1.07
CA GLU A 159 -11.14 -17.54 -0.11
C GLU A 159 -10.17 -18.09 0.96
N CYS A 160 -8.92 -18.33 0.57
CA CYS A 160 -7.88 -18.86 1.47
C CYS A 160 -7.28 -17.82 2.42
N GLY A 161 -7.65 -16.53 2.31
CA GLY A 161 -7.11 -15.46 3.13
C GLY A 161 -5.63 -15.16 2.83
N SER A 162 -4.89 -14.72 3.85
CA SER A 162 -3.46 -14.39 3.70
C SER A 162 -2.60 -15.65 3.57
N MET A 163 -1.54 -15.56 2.77
CA MET A 163 -0.59 -16.66 2.57
C MET A 163 0.00 -17.15 3.90
N ASP A 164 0.38 -16.23 4.80
CA ASP A 164 0.92 -16.60 6.12
C ASP A 164 -0.05 -17.44 6.94
N SER A 165 -1.33 -17.04 6.98
CA SER A 165 -2.36 -17.78 7.73
C SER A 165 -2.61 -19.14 7.10
N PHE A 166 -2.67 -19.19 5.76
CA PHE A 166 -2.86 -20.42 5.01
C PHE A 166 -1.72 -21.41 5.26
N LEU A 167 -0.46 -20.97 5.12
CA LEU A 167 0.71 -21.82 5.35
C LEU A 167 0.80 -22.29 6.81
N GLN A 168 0.53 -21.41 7.78
CA GLN A 168 0.52 -21.81 9.19
C GLN A 168 -0.57 -22.85 9.48
N ALA A 169 -1.75 -22.73 8.88
CA ALA A 169 -2.82 -23.71 9.04
C ALA A 169 -2.41 -25.07 8.44
N LYS A 170 -1.84 -25.07 7.23
CA LYS A 170 -1.32 -26.27 6.58
C LYS A 170 -0.23 -26.96 7.39
N TRP A 171 0.69 -26.18 7.97
CA TRP A 171 1.72 -26.70 8.87
C TRP A 171 1.13 -27.35 10.12
N LYS A 172 0.20 -26.66 10.81
CA LYS A 172 -0.44 -27.19 12.02
C LYS A 172 -1.28 -28.44 11.77
N ASN A 173 -1.84 -28.57 10.57
CA ASN A 173 -2.63 -29.74 10.17
C ASN A 173 -1.76 -30.92 9.71
N GLY A 174 -0.44 -30.75 9.58
CA GLY A 174 0.45 -31.78 9.04
C GLY A 174 0.24 -32.02 7.55
N ASP A 175 -0.34 -31.06 6.82
CA ASP A 175 -0.60 -31.16 5.38
C ASP A 175 0.71 -31.03 4.56
N PHE A 176 1.75 -30.48 5.17
CA PHE A 176 3.10 -30.61 4.64
C PHE A 176 3.67 -31.95 5.09
N VAL A 177 3.77 -32.89 4.16
CA VAL A 177 4.60 -34.08 4.35
C VAL A 177 6.05 -33.60 4.48
N ASP A 178 6.66 -33.84 5.63
CA ASP A 178 8.11 -33.91 5.79
C ASP A 178 8.62 -35.13 5.00
N GLU A 179 8.40 -35.18 3.68
CA GLU A 179 8.95 -36.22 2.80
C GLU A 179 10.42 -35.94 2.46
N LEU A 180 11.16 -35.33 3.39
CA LEU A 180 12.55 -35.69 3.63
C LEU A 180 12.56 -36.90 4.58
N ILE A 181 11.91 -38.00 4.15
CA ILE A 181 12.22 -39.30 4.71
C ILE A 181 13.65 -39.60 4.26
N PHE A 182 14.59 -39.33 5.16
CA PHE A 182 15.94 -39.84 5.09
C PHE A 182 15.85 -41.36 4.93
N GLU A 183 15.99 -41.86 3.72
CA GLU A 183 16.68 -43.14 3.54
C GLU A 183 18.14 -42.87 3.92
N ALA A 184 18.40 -42.82 5.23
CA ALA A 184 19.72 -43.07 5.75
C ALA A 184 20.07 -44.53 5.43
N ASN A 185 20.43 -44.79 4.17
CA ASN A 185 21.35 -45.88 3.89
C ASN A 185 22.61 -45.54 4.68
N GLU A 186 22.92 -46.34 5.70
CA GLU A 186 23.98 -46.12 6.68
C GLU A 186 25.41 -45.98 6.09
N ASN A 187 25.58 -45.94 4.76
CA ASN A 187 26.90 -46.16 4.14
C ASN A 187 27.40 -45.13 3.13
N GLU A 188 26.78 -43.97 2.92
CA GLU A 188 27.46 -42.95 2.09
C GLU A 188 27.12 -41.50 2.45
N LYS A 189 27.94 -40.91 3.33
CA LYS A 189 28.01 -39.46 3.50
C LYS A 189 29.03 -38.89 2.52
N VAL A 190 28.60 -38.56 1.30
CA VAL A 190 29.37 -37.67 0.43
C VAL A 190 28.45 -36.58 -0.10
N TRP A 191 28.68 -35.36 0.37
CA TRP A 191 28.06 -34.16 -0.20
C TRP A 191 28.82 -33.79 -1.48
N LYS A 192 28.12 -33.68 -2.60
CA LYS A 192 28.64 -32.94 -3.76
C LYS A 192 27.86 -31.64 -3.90
N VAL A 193 28.63 -30.54 -3.86
CA VAL A 193 28.22 -29.18 -4.22
C VAL A 193 28.12 -29.09 -5.75
#